data_AF-A0A7R9KBR6-F1
#
_entry.id   AF-A0A7R9KBR6-F1
#
_cell.length_a   1.000
_cell.length_b   1.000
_cell.length_c   1.000
_cell.angle_alpha   90.00
_cell.angle_beta   90.00
_cell.angle_gamma   90.00
#
_symmetry.space_group_name_H-M   'P 1'
#
loop_
_entity.id
_entity.type
_entity.pdbx_description
1 polymer ?
#
loop_
_entity_poly.entity_id
_entity_poly.type
_entity_poly.pdbx_seq_one_letter_code
_entity_poly.pdbx_strand_id
1 'polypeptide(L)'
;MISQRNYLSQECFIDNGGYFIIKGNERVIQIQEQLSKNRIILESGKNGIYASVTSSSIEHKSKTNVIYKNDCFYVQSTIFTEEVPAIIVAKALGIGSDKSISEVIGKDLFHILHLSFEEPISKDVLPWQKQEY
;
A
#
# COMPACT_ATOMS: atom_id res chain seq x y z
N MET A 1 39.61 36.64 -9.54
CA MET A 1 40.12 35.66 -10.52
C MET A 1 39.12 34.52 -10.73
N ILE A 2 37.93 34.80 -11.28
CA ILE A 2 36.91 33.76 -11.59
C ILE A 2 36.58 33.74 -13.11
N SER A 3 37.06 34.70 -13.90
CA SER A 3 36.61 34.94 -15.27
C SER A 3 37.25 34.09 -16.38
N GLN A 4 38.32 33.31 -16.12
CA GLN A 4 39.12 32.73 -17.22
C GLN A 4 38.86 31.24 -17.54
N ARG A 5 38.04 30.50 -16.77
CA ARG A 5 37.82 29.06 -17.05
C ARG A 5 36.76 28.74 -18.11
N ASN A 6 35.85 29.66 -18.43
CA ASN A 6 34.69 29.33 -19.28
C ASN A 6 34.89 29.55 -20.78
N TYR A 7 35.96 30.25 -21.19
CA TYR A 7 36.19 30.56 -22.61
C TYR A 7 36.55 29.33 -23.46
N LEU A 8 37.02 28.25 -22.85
CA LEU A 8 37.38 27.02 -23.57
C LEU A 8 36.14 26.18 -23.96
N SER A 9 35.04 26.29 -23.22
CA SER A 9 33.84 25.45 -23.40
C SER A 9 32.77 26.05 -24.30
N GLN A 10 32.92 27.32 -24.73
CA GLN A 10 31.90 28.07 -25.50
C GLN A 10 30.49 28.11 -24.87
N GLU A 11 30.37 27.82 -23.57
CA GLU A 11 29.11 27.87 -22.84
C GLU A 11 28.83 29.25 -22.26
N CYS A 12 27.56 29.58 -22.07
CA CYS A 12 27.14 30.84 -21.47
C CYS A 12 27.37 30.83 -19.96
N PHE A 13 27.94 31.91 -19.41
CA PHE A 13 28.17 32.03 -17.95
C PHE A 13 26.87 32.02 -17.12
N ILE A 14 25.74 32.38 -17.74
CA ILE A 14 24.44 32.54 -17.08
C ILE A 14 23.54 31.31 -17.33
N ASP A 15 24.07 30.26 -17.97
CA ASP A 15 23.30 29.02 -18.14
C ASP A 15 23.07 28.36 -16.78
N ASN A 16 21.79 28.08 -16.48
CA ASN A 16 21.37 27.42 -15.25
C ASN A 16 21.63 25.90 -15.28
N GLY A 17 21.86 25.32 -16.46
CA GLY A 17 22.06 23.89 -16.65
C GLY A 17 20.85 23.05 -16.23
N GLY A 18 21.09 21.80 -15.80
CA GLY A 18 20.04 20.92 -15.25
C GLY A 18 19.23 20.14 -16.30
N TYR A 19 19.74 20.05 -17.52
CA TYR A 19 19.16 19.30 -18.62
C TYR A 19 20.18 18.28 -19.17
N PHE A 20 19.68 17.30 -19.91
CA PHE A 20 20.47 16.30 -20.61
C PHE A 20 20.51 16.63 -22.10
N ILE A 21 21.67 16.45 -22.74
CA ILE A 21 21.79 16.47 -24.20
C ILE A 21 21.50 15.06 -24.72
N ILE A 22 20.35 14.86 -25.37
CA ILE A 22 19.96 13.60 -25.98
C ILE A 22 19.87 13.80 -27.50
N LYS A 23 20.82 13.22 -28.24
CA LYS A 23 20.93 13.36 -29.71
C LYS A 23 20.93 14.84 -30.16
N GLY A 24 21.73 15.68 -29.49
CA GLY A 24 21.82 17.11 -29.81
C GLY A 24 20.61 17.95 -29.38
N ASN A 25 19.67 17.39 -28.60
CA ASN A 25 18.55 18.13 -28.04
C ASN A 25 18.64 18.20 -26.52
N GLU A 26 18.40 19.38 -25.96
CA GLU A 26 18.33 19.60 -24.52
C GLU A 26 16.98 19.10 -23.97
N ARG A 27 17.04 18.30 -22.91
CA ARG A 27 15.84 17.72 -22.26
C ARG A 27 15.95 17.78 -20.75
N VAL A 28 14.92 18.32 -20.12
CA VAL A 28 14.81 18.41 -18.66
C VAL A 28 13.92 17.29 -18.14
N ILE A 29 14.32 16.64 -17.05
CA ILE A 29 13.44 15.74 -16.29
C ILE A 29 12.66 16.60 -15.30
N GLN A 30 11.33 16.64 -15.45
CA GLN A 30 10.48 17.32 -14.49
C GLN A 30 10.40 16.54 -13.19
N ILE A 31 10.48 17.26 -12.06
CA ILE A 31 10.26 16.69 -10.74
C ILE A 31 8.80 16.25 -10.65
N GLN A 32 8.59 14.97 -10.39
CA GLN A 32 7.27 14.39 -10.18
C GLN A 32 7.02 14.19 -8.69
N GLU A 33 5.84 14.60 -8.24
CA GLU A 33 5.38 14.26 -6.89
C GLU A 33 5.13 12.75 -6.80
N GLN A 34 5.56 12.13 -5.70
CA GLN A 34 5.30 10.73 -5.42
C GLN A 34 4.41 10.60 -4.19
N LEU A 35 3.49 9.63 -4.24
CA LEU A 35 2.70 9.27 -3.07
C LEU A 35 3.60 8.83 -1.92
N SER A 36 3.19 9.20 -0.72
CA SER A 36 3.88 8.82 0.51
C SER A 36 3.90 7.30 0.65
N LYS A 37 5.10 6.71 0.69
CA LYS A 37 5.31 5.30 1.02
C LYS A 37 5.13 5.11 2.53
N ASN A 38 4.79 3.89 2.95
CA ASN A 38 4.67 3.51 4.36
C ASN A 38 3.69 4.40 5.16
N ARG A 39 2.69 4.97 4.48
CA ARG A 39 1.62 5.77 5.07
C ARG A 39 0.29 5.15 4.70
N ILE A 40 -0.61 5.05 5.69
CA ILE A 40 -1.98 4.61 5.46
C ILE A 40 -2.72 5.77 4.78
N ILE A 41 -3.33 5.48 3.64
CA ILE A 41 -4.14 6.43 2.87
C ILE A 41 -5.58 5.93 2.95
N LEU A 42 -6.47 6.79 3.43
CA LEU A 42 -7.90 6.55 3.45
C LEU A 42 -8.52 7.30 2.28
N GLU A 43 -9.34 6.59 1.52
CA GLU A 43 -10.04 7.14 0.38
C GLU A 43 -11.49 6.65 0.42
N SER A 44 -12.38 7.45 -0.15
CA SER A 44 -13.80 7.10 -0.30
C SER A 44 -14.14 7.13 -1.79
N GLY A 45 -14.88 6.14 -2.23
CA GLY A 45 -15.29 6.01 -3.63
C GLY A 45 -16.65 5.36 -3.74
N LYS A 46 -17.06 5.06 -4.98
CA LYS A 46 -18.42 4.57 -5.28
C LYS A 46 -18.77 3.28 -4.54
N ASN A 47 -17.78 2.43 -4.28
CA ASN A 47 -17.97 1.11 -3.69
C ASN A 47 -17.67 1.07 -2.18
N GLY A 48 -17.51 2.24 -1.53
CA GLY A 48 -17.27 2.34 -0.10
C GLY A 48 -15.93 3.00 0.25
N ILE A 49 -15.49 2.75 1.48
CA ILE A 49 -14.23 3.27 2.04
C ILE A 49 -13.14 2.23 1.82
N TYR A 50 -11.97 2.68 1.39
CA TYR A 50 -10.79 1.85 1.19
C TYR A 50 -9.60 2.46 1.91
N ALA A 51 -8.88 1.60 2.63
CA ALA A 51 -7.60 1.94 3.25
C ALA A 51 -6.49 1.27 2.46
N SER A 52 -5.49 2.01 2.01
CA SER A 52 -4.36 1.46 1.30
C SER A 52 -3.02 1.87 1.91
N VAL A 53 -2.05 0.97 1.83
CA VAL A 53 -0.67 1.25 2.21
C VAL A 53 0.25 0.72 1.11
N THR A 54 1.09 1.60 0.58
CA THR A 54 2.21 1.21 -0.28
C THR A 54 3.44 1.04 0.60
N SER A 55 3.71 -0.20 1.00
CA SER A 55 4.88 -0.57 1.80
C SER A 55 6.11 -0.61 0.90
N SER A 56 7.18 0.08 1.30
CA SER A 56 8.46 0.11 0.59
C SER A 56 9.58 -0.08 1.58
N SER A 57 10.30 -1.19 1.44
CA SER A 57 11.65 -1.38 1.98
C SER A 57 12.70 -1.02 0.93
N ILE A 58 13.97 -1.26 1.24
CA ILE A 58 15.09 -1.08 0.31
C ILE A 58 14.96 -2.03 -0.89
N GLU A 59 14.48 -3.25 -0.66
CA GLU A 59 14.48 -4.34 -1.64
C GLU A 59 13.12 -4.51 -2.32
N HIS A 60 12.02 -4.33 -1.58
CA HIS A 60 10.70 -4.69 -2.03
C HIS A 60 9.68 -3.56 -1.84
N LYS A 61 8.77 -3.47 -2.80
CA LYS A 61 7.60 -2.60 -2.75
C LYS A 61 6.36 -3.44 -2.95
N SER A 62 5.37 -3.24 -2.09
CA SER A 62 4.07 -3.91 -2.19
C SER A 62 2.96 -2.94 -1.83
N LYS A 63 1.78 -3.16 -2.41
CA LYS A 63 0.58 -2.42 -2.06
C LYS A 63 -0.43 -3.38 -1.44
N THR A 64 -0.95 -3.01 -0.29
CA THR A 64 -2.02 -3.74 0.40
C THR A 64 -3.18 -2.79 0.61
N ASN A 65 -4.38 -3.28 0.29
CA ASN A 65 -5.63 -2.56 0.46
C ASN A 65 -6.51 -3.34 1.44
N VAL A 66 -7.21 -2.62 2.31
CA VAL A 66 -8.33 -3.11 3.10
C VAL A 66 -9.59 -2.46 2.56
N ILE A 67 -10.54 -3.27 2.14
CA ILE A 67 -11.80 -2.84 1.55
C ILE A 67 -12.97 -3.28 2.43
N TYR A 68 -14.02 -2.47 2.47
CA TYR A 68 -15.27 -2.81 3.13
C TYR A 68 -16.36 -3.06 2.08
N LYS A 69 -16.86 -4.29 2.01
CA LYS A 69 -17.83 -4.75 1.01
C LYS A 69 -18.75 -5.78 1.63
N ASN A 70 -20.05 -5.71 1.33
CA ASN A 70 -21.07 -6.62 1.86
C ASN A 70 -20.99 -6.73 3.40
N ASP A 71 -20.81 -5.59 4.05
CA ASP A 71 -20.63 -5.46 5.50
C ASP A 71 -19.44 -6.25 6.10
N CYS A 72 -18.50 -6.69 5.25
CA CYS A 72 -17.33 -7.46 5.62
C CYS A 72 -16.02 -6.77 5.20
N PHE A 73 -14.98 -6.94 6.00
CA PHE A 73 -13.64 -6.45 5.67
C PHE A 73 -12.82 -7.50 4.92
N TYR A 74 -12.24 -7.09 3.80
CA TYR A 74 -11.33 -7.91 3.00
C TYR A 74 -9.97 -7.24 2.82
N VAL A 75 -8.95 -8.07 2.68
CA VAL A 75 -7.58 -7.69 2.35
C VAL A 75 -7.31 -8.07 0.90
N GLN A 76 -6.86 -7.09 0.13
CA GLN A 76 -6.35 -7.28 -1.22
C GLN A 76 -4.87 -6.92 -1.23
N SER A 77 -4.04 -7.81 -1.76
CA SER A 77 -2.61 -7.57 -1.94
C SER A 77 -2.18 -8.18 -3.26
N THR A 78 -1.06 -7.72 -3.81
CA THR A 78 -0.48 -8.29 -5.04
C THR A 78 -0.15 -9.78 -4.89
N ILE A 79 0.01 -10.26 -3.66
CA ILE A 79 0.32 -11.66 -3.34
C ILE A 79 -0.94 -12.54 -3.46
N PHE A 80 -2.13 -11.98 -3.26
CA PHE A 80 -3.37 -12.75 -3.28
C PHE A 80 -4.02 -12.71 -4.65
N THR A 81 -4.46 -13.86 -5.14
CA THR A 81 -5.23 -13.98 -6.39
C THR A 81 -6.64 -13.40 -6.25
N GLU A 82 -7.21 -13.50 -5.04
CA GLU A 82 -8.55 -13.04 -4.70
C GLU A 82 -8.56 -12.25 -3.38
N GLU A 83 -9.67 -11.57 -3.10
CA GLU A 83 -9.88 -10.82 -1.86
C GLU A 83 -10.03 -11.80 -0.69
N VAL A 84 -9.15 -11.69 0.32
CA VAL A 84 -9.14 -12.59 1.47
C VAL A 84 -9.83 -11.91 2.66
N PRO A 85 -10.72 -12.59 3.41
CA PRO A 85 -11.33 -11.99 4.59
C PRO A 85 -10.29 -11.53 5.61
N ALA A 86 -10.42 -10.31 6.12
CA ALA A 86 -9.42 -9.70 7.00
C ALA A 86 -9.21 -10.47 8.31
N ILE A 87 -10.27 -11.10 8.82
CA ILE A 87 -10.22 -11.95 10.03
C ILE A 87 -9.30 -13.16 9.83
N ILE A 88 -9.31 -13.77 8.64
CA ILE A 88 -8.43 -14.90 8.32
C ILE A 88 -6.98 -14.46 8.26
N VAL A 89 -6.72 -13.29 7.66
CA VAL A 89 -5.38 -12.71 7.63
C VAL A 89 -4.88 -12.40 9.06
N ALA A 90 -5.73 -11.83 9.93
CA ALA A 90 -5.38 -11.57 11.32
C ALA A 90 -5.04 -12.86 12.10
N LYS A 91 -5.82 -13.93 11.88
CA LYS A 91 -5.53 -15.26 12.45
C LYS A 91 -4.21 -15.83 11.95
N ALA A 92 -3.94 -15.73 10.64
CA ALA A 92 -2.70 -16.21 10.04
C ALA A 92 -1.46 -15.42 10.53
N LEU A 93 -1.63 -14.14 10.88
CA LEU A 93 -0.58 -13.30 11.47
C LEU A 93 -0.35 -13.55 12.97
N GLY A 94 -1.07 -14.50 13.59
CA GLY A 94 -0.84 -14.96 14.96
C GLY A 94 -1.90 -14.51 15.98
N ILE A 95 -2.94 -13.76 15.57
CA ILE A 95 -4.05 -13.39 16.45
C ILE A 95 -5.16 -14.44 16.35
N GLY A 96 -4.96 -15.60 16.97
CA GLY A 96 -5.83 -16.77 16.75
C GLY A 96 -7.25 -16.68 17.33
N SER A 97 -7.46 -15.90 18.40
CA SER A 97 -8.76 -15.78 19.06
C SER A 97 -9.56 -14.60 18.51
N ASP A 98 -10.83 -14.82 18.17
CA ASP A 98 -11.75 -13.77 17.73
C ASP A 98 -11.90 -12.66 18.77
N LYS A 99 -11.84 -13.03 20.06
CA LYS A 99 -11.83 -12.07 21.17
C LYS A 99 -10.62 -11.15 21.08
N SER A 100 -9.41 -11.69 20.87
CA SER A 100 -8.19 -10.90 20.75
C SER A 100 -8.21 -9.99 19.53
N ILE A 101 -8.76 -10.45 18.40
CA ILE A 101 -8.95 -9.62 17.20
C ILE A 101 -9.88 -8.44 17.51
N SER A 102 -11.03 -8.70 18.14
CA SER A 102 -11.97 -7.66 18.54
C SER A 102 -11.37 -6.65 19.54
N GLU A 103 -10.54 -7.13 20.48
CA GLU A 103 -9.84 -6.26 21.44
C GLU A 103 -8.80 -5.36 20.78
N VAL A 104 -8.06 -5.86 19.77
CA VAL A 104 -7.07 -5.08 19.03
C VAL A 104 -7.72 -4.02 18.15
N ILE A 105 -8.86 -4.34 17.52
CA ILE A 105 -9.58 -3.39 16.67
C ILE A 105 -10.34 -2.36 17.52
N GLY A 106 -10.96 -2.80 18.59
CA GLY A 106 -11.74 -1.98 19.50
C GLY A 106 -13.10 -2.60 19.81
N LYS A 107 -13.42 -2.73 21.10
CA LYS A 107 -14.66 -3.39 21.59
C LYS A 107 -15.94 -2.71 21.10
N ASP A 108 -15.90 -1.38 20.94
CA ASP A 108 -17.06 -0.59 20.51
C ASP A 108 -17.44 -0.83 19.04
N LEU A 109 -16.52 -1.43 18.26
CA LEU A 109 -16.70 -1.73 16.83
C LEU A 109 -17.25 -3.13 16.58
N PHE A 110 -17.62 -3.88 17.62
CA PHE A 110 -18.12 -5.26 17.49
C PHE A 110 -19.32 -5.38 16.54
N HIS A 111 -20.22 -4.38 16.54
CA HIS A 111 -21.39 -4.34 15.67
C HIS A 111 -21.04 -4.35 14.16
N ILE A 112 -19.90 -3.75 13.78
CA ILE A 112 -19.41 -3.71 12.39
C ILE A 112 -18.68 -5.01 12.04
N LEU A 113 -17.96 -5.58 13.01
CA LEU A 113 -17.13 -6.77 12.80
C LEU A 113 -17.91 -8.08 12.79
N HIS A 114 -19.11 -8.12 13.36
CA HIS A 114 -19.89 -9.34 13.55
C HIS A 114 -20.00 -10.19 12.28
N LEU A 115 -20.42 -9.59 11.16
CA LEU A 115 -20.54 -10.27 9.87
C LEU A 115 -19.19 -10.74 9.31
N SER A 116 -18.11 -10.00 9.56
CA SER A 116 -16.76 -10.38 9.13
C SER A 116 -16.23 -11.63 9.83
N PHE A 117 -16.71 -11.95 11.04
CA PHE A 117 -16.36 -13.19 11.74
C PHE A 117 -17.12 -14.41 11.21
N GLU A 118 -18.34 -14.22 10.73
CA GLU A 118 -19.20 -15.30 10.21
C GLU A 118 -18.89 -15.64 8.75
N GLU A 119 -18.50 -14.65 7.95
CA GLU A 119 -18.27 -14.79 6.52
C GLU A 119 -17.27 -15.90 6.14
N PRO A 120 -16.11 -16.08 6.81
CA PRO A 120 -15.18 -17.14 6.46
C PRO A 120 -15.74 -18.54 6.70
N ILE A 121 -16.62 -18.70 7.69
CA ILE A 121 -17.31 -19.95 7.99
C ILE A 121 -18.27 -20.29 6.85
N SER A 122 -19.00 -19.29 6.35
CA SER A 122 -19.96 -19.47 5.24
C SER A 122 -19.30 -19.88 3.92
N LYS A 123 -18.03 -19.52 3.73
CA LYS A 123 -17.25 -19.82 2.53
C LYS A 123 -16.36 -21.06 2.65
N ASP A 124 -16.49 -21.82 3.73
CA ASP A 124 -15.62 -22.96 4.07
C ASP A 124 -14.11 -22.62 4.11
N VAL A 125 -13.78 -21.34 4.30
CA VAL A 125 -12.39 -20.87 4.48
C VAL A 125 -12.07 -20.94 5.97
N LEU A 126 -12.02 -22.17 6.50
CA LEU A 126 -11.66 -22.40 7.89
C LEU A 126 -10.13 -22.41 8.03
N PRO A 127 -9.56 -21.63 8.96
CA PRO A 127 -8.11 -21.54 9.08
C PRO A 127 -7.45 -22.83 9.56
N TRP A 128 -8.19 -23.79 10.12
CA TRP A 128 -7.67 -25.11 10.48
C TRP A 128 -8.81 -26.13 10.50
N GLN A 129 -9.07 -26.82 9.39
CA GLN A 129 -9.57 -28.19 9.53
C GLN A 129 -8.46 -28.97 10.23
N LYS A 130 -8.78 -29.50 11.43
CA LYS A 130 -7.90 -30.32 12.26
C LYS A 130 -7.07 -31.26 11.39
N GLN A 131 -5.78 -30.98 11.24
CA GLN A 131 -4.82 -32.05 10.96
C GLN A 131 -4.69 -32.83 12.28
N GLU A 132 -5.56 -33.83 12.44
CA GLU A 132 -5.35 -34.90 13.41
C GLU A 132 -4.00 -35.55 13.09
N TYR A 133 -3.09 -35.49 14.05
CA TYR A 133 -2.00 -36.47 14.18
C TYR A 133 -2.50 -37.62 15.05
#